data_AF-A0A7S0TWT0-F1
#
_entry.id   AF-A0A7S0TWT0-F1
#
_cell.length_a   1.000
_cell.length_b   1.000
_cell.length_c   1.000
_cell.angle_alpha   90.00
_cell.angle_beta   90.00
_cell.angle_gamma   90.00
#
_symmetry.space_group_name_H-M   'P 1'
#
loop_
_entity.id
_entity.type
_entity.pdbx_description
1 polymer ?
#
loop_
_entity_poly.entity_id
_entity_poly.type
_entity_poly.pdbx_seq_one_letter_code
_entity_poly.pdbx_strand_id
1 'polypeptide(L)'
;GIVVSDSGNSILRLIRLQGDGCVSEFGGNGWLKPRGVCTYQGGLLVCDTGHHRIRSLTVSGEGARVFAGCGIKGFSDGRCDSAKFNSPSAVCVLEDGSVVVADTGNNAIRVIQGGVVST
;
A
#
# COMPACT_ATOMS: atom_id res chain seq x y z
N GLY A 1 -9.07 -12.57 -9.62
CA GLY A 1 -7.84 -12.33 -10.41
C GLY A 1 -6.69 -12.08 -9.46
N ILE A 2 -5.47 -11.99 -9.97
CA ILE A 2 -4.29 -11.61 -9.19
C ILE A 2 -4.03 -10.13 -9.41
N VAL A 3 -3.89 -9.37 -8.33
CA VAL A 3 -3.39 -7.99 -8.42
C VAL A 3 -1.88 -8.01 -8.25
N VAL A 4 -1.18 -7.39 -9.18
CA VAL A 4 0.28 -7.30 -9.18
C VAL A 4 0.69 -5.84 -9.19
N SER A 5 1.62 -5.47 -8.31
CA SER A 5 2.29 -4.18 -8.37
C SER A 5 3.39 -4.21 -9.43
N ASP A 6 3.22 -3.45 -10.51
CA ASP A 6 4.25 -3.29 -11.54
C ASP A 6 5.10 -2.06 -11.19
N SER A 7 6.05 -2.27 -10.27
CA SER A 7 6.85 -1.19 -9.70
C SER A 7 7.66 -0.43 -10.75
N GLY A 8 8.08 -1.09 -11.83
CA GLY A 8 8.87 -0.45 -12.89
C GLY A 8 8.03 0.53 -13.70
N ASN A 9 6.75 0.19 -13.91
CA ASN A 9 5.82 1.00 -14.70
C ASN A 9 4.93 1.92 -13.84
N SER A 10 5.07 1.89 -12.52
CA SER A 10 4.28 2.72 -11.58
C SER A 10 2.77 2.55 -11.73
N ILE A 11 2.34 1.29 -11.90
CA ILE A 11 0.93 0.91 -12.04
C ILE A 11 0.62 -0.35 -11.22
N LEU A 12 -0.66 -0.62 -10.99
CA LEU A 12 -1.13 -1.95 -10.59
C LEU A 12 -1.73 -2.64 -11.82
N ARG A 13 -1.62 -3.96 -11.86
CA ARG A 13 -2.19 -4.79 -12.93
C ARG A 13 -3.13 -5.81 -12.31
N LEU A 14 -4.24 -6.09 -13.00
CA LEU A 14 -5.13 -7.20 -12.71
C LEU A 14 -4.95 -8.29 -13.76
N ILE A 15 -4.55 -9.48 -13.31
CA ILE A 15 -4.44 -10.69 -14.12
C ILE A 15 -5.68 -11.55 -13.86
N ARG A 16 -6.49 -11.78 -14.90
CA ARG A 16 -7.68 -12.64 -14.79
C ARG A 16 -7.28 -14.09 -15.06
N LEU A 17 -7.51 -14.97 -14.06
CA LEU A 17 -7.12 -16.38 -14.12
C LEU A 17 -8.16 -17.27 -14.82
N GLN A 18 -9.41 -16.82 -14.93
CA GLN A 18 -10.44 -17.51 -15.72
C GLN A 18 -10.57 -16.77 -17.06
N GLY A 19 -9.88 -17.27 -18.08
CA GLY A 19 -9.76 -16.65 -19.40
C GLY A 19 -8.42 -16.97 -20.09
N ASP A 20 -8.11 -16.24 -21.15
CA ASP A 20 -6.85 -16.26 -21.92
C ASP A 20 -5.62 -15.69 -21.17
N GLY A 21 -5.73 -15.44 -19.87
CA GLY A 21 -4.68 -14.82 -19.07
C GLY A 21 -4.52 -13.31 -19.30
N CYS A 22 -5.52 -12.65 -19.90
CA CYS A 22 -5.51 -11.21 -20.14
C CYS A 22 -5.08 -10.39 -18.91
N VAL A 23 -4.14 -9.48 -19.15
CA VAL A 23 -3.59 -8.53 -18.17
C VAL A 23 -4.12 -7.14 -18.50
N SER A 24 -4.69 -6.47 -17.48
CA SER A 24 -5.22 -5.11 -17.63
C SER A 24 -4.64 -4.18 -16.57
N GLU A 25 -4.54 -2.90 -16.90
CA GLU A 25 -4.25 -1.86 -15.91
C GLU A 25 -5.35 -1.78 -14.86
N PHE A 26 -4.96 -1.48 -13.63
CA PHE A 26 -5.83 -1.52 -12.46
C PHE A 26 -5.39 -0.46 -11.45
N GLY A 27 -6.31 0.10 -10.67
CA GLY A 27 -5.95 0.89 -9.49
C GLY A 27 -5.69 2.39 -9.71
N GLY A 28 -6.02 2.96 -10.88
CA GLY A 28 -5.89 4.39 -11.17
C GLY A 28 -4.45 4.90 -11.35
N ASN A 29 -4.32 6.19 -11.68
CA ASN A 29 -3.04 6.87 -11.95
C ASN A 29 -2.41 7.45 -10.66
N GLY A 30 -1.10 7.73 -10.71
CA GLY A 30 -0.40 8.46 -9.64
C GLY A 30 0.21 7.60 -8.53
N TRP A 31 0.47 6.33 -8.82
CA TRP A 31 1.41 5.52 -8.02
C TRP A 31 2.84 5.93 -8.36
N LEU A 32 3.77 5.75 -7.42
CA LEU A 32 5.20 5.88 -7.70
C LEU A 32 5.93 4.68 -7.10
N LYS A 33 6.42 3.80 -7.97
CA LYS A 33 7.07 2.54 -7.58
C LYS A 33 6.25 1.73 -6.57
N PRO A 34 4.97 1.41 -6.84
CA PRO A 34 4.17 0.63 -5.90
C PRO A 34 4.82 -0.74 -5.65
N ARG A 35 4.77 -1.22 -4.41
CA ARG A 35 5.32 -2.54 -4.03
C ARG A 35 4.24 -3.38 -3.35
N GLY A 36 4.45 -3.78 -2.10
CA GLY A 36 3.53 -4.66 -1.38
C GLY A 36 2.07 -4.26 -1.53
N VAL A 37 1.23 -5.26 -1.79
CA VAL A 37 -0.22 -5.15 -1.89
C VAL A 37 -0.85 -6.26 -1.06
N CYS A 38 -1.89 -5.94 -0.30
CA CYS A 38 -2.69 -6.92 0.45
C CYS A 38 -4.17 -6.55 0.43
N THR A 39 -5.04 -7.49 0.78
CA THR A 39 -6.46 -7.21 1.02
C THR A 39 -6.67 -6.55 2.39
N TYR A 40 -7.66 -5.67 2.49
CA TYR A 40 -8.04 -5.01 3.74
C TYR A 40 -9.48 -4.54 3.67
N GLN A 41 -10.35 -5.01 4.58
CA GLN A 41 -11.75 -4.59 4.70
C GLN A 41 -12.54 -4.57 3.36
N GLY A 42 -12.39 -5.62 2.54
CA GLY A 42 -13.04 -5.69 1.22
C GLY A 42 -12.43 -4.79 0.14
N GLY A 43 -11.34 -4.09 0.45
CA GLY A 43 -10.50 -3.33 -0.47
C GLY A 43 -9.07 -3.87 -0.51
N LEU A 44 -8.15 -3.00 -0.93
CA LEU A 44 -6.72 -3.26 -1.02
C LEU A 44 -5.94 -2.18 -0.28
N LEU A 45 -4.83 -2.57 0.33
CA LEU A 45 -3.76 -1.68 0.75
C LEU A 45 -2.55 -1.88 -0.15
N VAL A 46 -1.88 -0.78 -0.49
CA VAL A 46 -0.73 -0.77 -1.38
C VAL A 46 0.33 0.18 -0.82
N CYS A 47 1.56 -0.30 -0.76
CA CYS A 47 2.72 0.54 -0.50
C CYS A 47 2.99 1.41 -1.74
N ASP A 48 2.67 2.70 -1.66
CA ASP A 48 3.05 3.71 -2.66
C ASP A 48 4.48 4.16 -2.34
N THR A 49 5.44 3.24 -2.53
CA THR A 49 6.79 3.27 -1.94
C THR A 49 7.54 4.56 -2.26
N GLY A 50 7.49 5.00 -3.52
CA GLY A 50 8.15 6.22 -3.96
C GLY A 50 7.53 7.50 -3.41
N HIS A 51 6.25 7.45 -3.01
CA HIS A 51 5.59 8.54 -2.28
C HIS A 51 5.63 8.35 -0.76
N HIS A 52 6.36 7.36 -0.23
CA HIS A 52 6.57 7.19 1.22
C HIS A 52 5.27 7.12 2.05
N ARG A 53 4.28 6.40 1.52
CA ARG A 53 2.95 6.26 2.15
C ARG A 53 2.29 4.93 1.79
N ILE A 54 1.26 4.59 2.55
CA ILE A 54 0.34 3.49 2.26
C ILE A 54 -0.96 4.07 1.73
N ARG A 55 -1.49 3.50 0.66
CA ARG A 55 -2.77 3.90 0.07
C ARG A 55 -3.76 2.74 0.09
N SER A 56 -5.03 3.08 0.25
CA SER A 56 -6.15 2.15 0.14
C SER A 56 -6.91 2.38 -1.16
N LEU A 57 -7.46 1.33 -1.76
CA LEU A 57 -8.35 1.41 -2.92
C LEU A 57 -9.36 0.27 -2.90
N THR A 58 -10.43 0.38 -3.68
CA THR A 58 -11.41 -0.72 -3.82
C THR A 58 -10.82 -1.89 -4.59
N VAL A 59 -11.45 -3.07 -4.47
CA VAL A 59 -11.11 -4.24 -5.31
C VAL A 59 -11.47 -4.06 -6.78
N SER A 60 -12.26 -3.04 -7.14
CA SER A 60 -12.47 -2.60 -8.53
C SER A 60 -11.32 -1.71 -9.06
N GLY A 61 -10.39 -1.31 -8.19
CA GLY A 61 -9.27 -0.44 -8.58
C GLY A 61 -9.57 1.05 -8.49
N GLU A 62 -10.62 1.43 -7.77
CA GLU A 62 -11.15 2.80 -7.74
C GLU A 62 -10.92 3.47 -6.38
N GLY A 63 -11.07 4.79 -6.34
CA GLY A 63 -11.14 5.53 -5.08
C GLY A 63 -9.86 5.50 -4.24
N ALA A 64 -8.69 5.48 -4.88
CA ALA A 64 -7.41 5.38 -4.19
C ALA A 64 -7.14 6.59 -3.25
N ARG A 65 -7.03 6.34 -1.94
CA ARG A 65 -6.85 7.35 -0.87
C ARG A 65 -5.59 7.06 -0.06
N VAL A 66 -5.06 8.08 0.62
CA VAL A 66 -3.98 7.88 1.60
C VAL A 66 -4.57 7.19 2.82
N PHE A 67 -4.00 6.04 3.20
CA PHE A 67 -4.36 5.29 4.39
C PHE A 67 -3.48 5.70 5.58
N ALA A 68 -2.17 5.82 5.35
CA ALA A 68 -1.21 6.33 6.32
C ALA A 68 0.05 6.87 5.63
N GLY A 69 0.70 7.84 6.25
CA GLY A 69 1.91 8.48 5.76
C GLY A 69 1.63 9.83 5.11
N CYS A 70 2.29 10.88 5.58
CA CYS A 70 2.11 12.25 5.07
C CYS A 70 2.76 12.50 3.69
N GLY A 71 3.41 11.48 3.11
CA GLY A 71 4.09 11.57 1.83
C GLY A 71 5.52 12.13 1.87
N ILE A 72 5.99 12.53 3.05
CA ILE A 72 7.36 13.04 3.25
C ILE A 72 8.22 11.91 3.81
N LYS A 73 9.35 11.66 3.15
CA LYS A 73 10.37 10.73 3.63
C LYS A 73 10.79 11.08 5.05
N GLY A 74 10.81 10.10 5.94
CA GLY A 74 11.40 10.23 7.26
C GLY A 74 10.91 9.14 8.20
N PHE A 75 11.25 9.28 9.48
CA PHE A 75 10.80 8.38 10.54
C PHE A 75 10.07 9.21 11.60
N SER A 76 8.76 8.98 11.71
CA SER A 76 7.93 9.56 12.77
C SER A 76 6.72 8.67 12.96
N ASP A 77 6.50 8.25 14.20
CA ASP A 77 5.24 7.69 14.67
C ASP A 77 4.19 8.80 14.87
N GLY A 78 2.96 8.39 15.20
CA GLY A 78 1.85 9.29 15.48
C GLY A 78 0.63 9.00 14.61
N ARG A 79 -0.28 9.98 14.49
CA ARG A 79 -1.50 9.84 13.69
C ARG A 79 -1.17 9.51 12.24
N CYS A 80 -1.96 8.64 11.60
CA CYS A 80 -1.73 8.18 10.22
C CYS A 80 -1.48 9.31 9.21
N ASP A 81 -2.15 10.46 9.35
CA ASP A 81 -2.03 11.63 8.48
C ASP A 81 -0.68 12.39 8.65
N SER A 82 -0.04 12.25 9.81
CA SER A 82 1.20 12.93 10.19
C SER A 82 2.44 12.02 10.21
N ALA A 83 2.24 10.71 10.34
CA ALA A 83 3.32 9.73 10.39
C ALA A 83 4.18 9.79 9.14
N LYS A 84 5.48 9.52 9.30
CA LYS A 84 6.45 9.48 8.20
C LYS A 84 6.97 8.08 8.02
N PHE A 85 6.99 7.65 6.76
CA PHE A 85 7.63 6.44 6.31
C PHE A 85 8.82 6.81 5.41
N ASN A 86 9.67 5.83 5.13
CA ASN A 86 10.76 5.93 4.18
C ASN A 86 10.79 4.66 3.33
N SER A 87 10.24 4.78 2.13
CA SER A 87 10.21 3.70 1.14
C SER A 87 9.60 2.39 1.70
N PRO A 88 8.36 2.41 2.20
CA PRO A 88 7.70 1.20 2.71
C PRO A 88 7.55 0.18 1.56
N SER A 89 7.90 -1.09 1.80
CA SER A 89 8.04 -2.07 0.73
C SER A 89 7.03 -3.22 0.79
N ALA A 90 6.55 -3.56 1.99
CA ALA A 90 5.58 -4.62 2.21
C ALA A 90 4.51 -4.16 3.21
N VAL A 91 3.31 -4.70 3.05
CA VAL A 91 2.17 -4.47 3.95
C VAL A 91 1.41 -5.78 4.12
N CYS A 92 0.97 -6.07 5.34
CA CYS A 92 0.05 -7.16 5.64
C CYS A 92 -0.93 -6.75 6.75
N VAL A 93 -2.00 -7.52 6.89
CA VAL A 93 -3.04 -7.31 7.90
C VAL A 93 -2.99 -8.49 8.87
N LEU A 94 -2.98 -8.19 10.17
CA LEU A 94 -3.03 -9.18 11.25
C LEU A 94 -4.47 -9.58 11.56
N GLU A 95 -4.64 -10.67 12.31
CA GLU A 95 -5.96 -11.20 12.69
C GLU A 95 -6.81 -10.22 13.51
N ASP A 96 -6.17 -9.36 14.29
CA ASP A 96 -6.82 -8.30 15.08
C ASP A 96 -7.21 -7.07 14.23
N GLY A 97 -6.92 -7.08 12.93
CA GLY A 97 -7.17 -6.00 11.99
C GLY A 97 -6.08 -4.92 11.95
N SER A 98 -5.01 -5.06 12.74
CA SER A 98 -3.85 -4.17 12.67
C SER A 98 -3.11 -4.35 11.35
N VAL A 99 -2.54 -3.26 10.82
CA VAL A 99 -1.76 -3.31 9.58
C VAL A 99 -0.28 -3.22 9.90
N VAL A 100 0.50 -4.17 9.43
CA VAL A 100 1.96 -4.18 9.61
C VAL A 100 2.62 -3.75 8.31
N VAL A 101 3.58 -2.85 8.40
CA VAL A 101 4.30 -2.25 7.28
C VAL A 101 5.80 -2.47 7.46
N ALA A 102 6.46 -3.02 6.44
CA ALA A 102 7.91 -3.01 6.37
C ALA A 102 8.38 -1.65 5.84
N ASP A 103 8.82 -0.78 6.75
CA ASP A 103 9.32 0.56 6.45
C ASP A 103 10.81 0.52 6.13
N THR A 104 11.12 -0.12 5.00
CA THR A 104 12.47 -0.60 4.66
C THR A 104 13.54 0.47 4.68
N GLY A 105 13.27 1.69 4.21
CA GLY A 105 14.26 2.77 4.23
C GLY A 105 14.57 3.28 5.64
N ASN A 106 13.73 2.97 6.62
CA ASN A 106 13.96 3.24 8.04
C ASN A 106 14.42 1.99 8.83
N ASN A 107 14.59 0.83 8.16
CA ASN A 107 14.94 -0.43 8.81
C ASN A 107 13.98 -0.83 9.95
N ALA A 108 12.69 -0.51 9.81
CA ALA A 108 11.70 -0.69 10.87
C ALA A 108 10.49 -1.50 10.38
N ILE A 109 9.87 -2.22 11.31
CA ILE A 109 8.51 -2.75 11.16
C ILE A 109 7.60 -1.77 11.87
N ARG A 110 6.55 -1.31 11.18
CA ARG A 110 5.60 -0.33 11.71
C ARG A 110 4.24 -0.99 11.84
N VAL A 111 3.50 -0.65 12.89
CA VAL A 111 2.14 -1.14 13.12
C VAL A 111 1.18 0.04 13.01
N ILE A 112 0.07 -0.15 12.30
CA ILE A 112 -1.01 0.81 12.18
C ILE A 112 -2.24 0.21 12.85
N GLN A 113 -2.68 0.84 13.94
CA GLN A 113 -3.85 0.42 14.70
C GLN A 113 -4.57 1.67 15.24
N GLY A 114 -5.91 1.70 15.17
CA GLY A 114 -6.70 2.81 15.72
C GLY A 114 -6.38 4.19 15.11
N GLY A 115 -5.89 4.25 13.87
CA GLY A 115 -5.49 5.51 13.21
C GLY A 115 -4.14 6.07 13.66
N VAL A 116 -3.34 5.27 14.35
CA VAL A 116 -2.00 5.61 14.82
C VAL A 116 -0.98 4.65 14.22
N VAL A 117 0.19 5.18 13.86
CA VAL A 117 1.38 4.43 13.47
C VAL A 117 2.33 4.38 14.67
N SER A 118 2.79 3.19 15.02
CA SER A 118 3.83 2.92 16.01
C SER A 118 4.92 2.03 15.42
N THR A 119 6.07 1.95 16.11
CA THR A 119 7.17 1.02 15.82
C THR A 119 7.29 -0.03 16.90
#